data_AF-A0A852GIB9-F1
#
_entry.id   AF-A0A852GIB9-F1
#
_cell.length_a   1.000
_cell.length_b   1.000
_cell.length_c   1.000
_cell.angle_alpha   90.00
_cell.angle_beta   90.00
_cell.angle_gamma   90.00
#
_symmetry.space_group_name_H-M   'P 1'
#
loop_
_entity.id
_entity.type
_entity.pdbx_description
1 polymer ?
#
loop_
_entity_poly.entity_id
_entity_poly.type
_entity_poly.pdbx_seq_one_letter_code
_entity_poly.pdbx_strand_id
1 'polypeptide(L)'
;FPLFLQVTCNCFTISNGEMQDVGVGLYPSMSLLNHSCDPNCVIVFEGYQLLLHSVREIQIGEELTVSYIESLMPTSERQKQLMRQYCFECDCLLCQNQEKDAEKLAGEEHAWKEVKDAVNEVRYPKSKE
;
A
#
# COMPACT_ATOMS: atom_id res chain seq x y z
N PHE A 1 -9.41 -21.35 -18.21
CA PHE A 1 -8.27 -20.48 -17.82
C PHE A 1 -8.62 -18.98 -17.75
N PRO A 2 -9.37 -18.36 -18.69
CA PRO A 2 -9.64 -16.92 -18.66
C PRO A 2 -10.31 -16.43 -17.37
N LEU A 3 -11.24 -17.21 -16.83
CA LEU A 3 -11.91 -16.89 -15.57
C LEU A 3 -10.92 -16.74 -14.39
N PHE A 4 -9.90 -17.59 -14.31
CA PHE A 4 -8.90 -17.48 -13.24
C PHE A 4 -8.11 -16.19 -13.35
N LEU A 5 -7.75 -15.76 -14.57
CA LEU A 5 -7.07 -14.48 -14.79
C LEU A 5 -7.95 -13.29 -14.39
N GLN A 6 -9.24 -13.35 -14.72
CA GLN A 6 -10.21 -12.34 -14.28
C GLN A 6 -10.29 -12.30 -12.76
N VAL A 7 -10.36 -13.44 -12.08
CA VAL A 7 -10.39 -13.48 -10.61
C VAL A 7 -9.10 -12.95 -10.00
N THR A 8 -7.92 -13.33 -10.51
CA THR A 8 -6.64 -12.93 -9.92
C THR A 8 -6.36 -11.43 -10.01
N CYS A 9 -6.80 -10.78 -11.08
CA CYS A 9 -6.57 -9.35 -11.28
C CYS A 9 -7.68 -8.46 -10.71
N ASN A 10 -8.81 -9.02 -10.28
CA ASN A 10 -9.98 -8.25 -9.85
C ASN A 10 -10.49 -8.62 -8.46
N CYS A 11 -9.79 -9.50 -7.74
CA CYS A 11 -10.12 -9.81 -6.36
C CYS A 11 -9.65 -8.70 -5.42
N PHE A 12 -10.44 -8.47 -4.38
CA PHE A 12 -10.15 -7.52 -3.31
C PHE A 12 -9.92 -8.30 -2.03
N THR A 13 -8.83 -7.99 -1.34
CA THR A 13 -8.62 -8.43 0.04
C THR A 13 -9.57 -7.64 0.93
N ILE A 14 -10.38 -8.35 1.71
CA ILE A 14 -11.33 -7.77 2.66
C ILE A 14 -10.63 -7.71 4.01
N SER A 15 -10.52 -6.51 4.58
CA SER A 15 -9.89 -6.28 5.88
C SER A 15 -10.93 -5.84 6.91
N ASN A 16 -10.73 -6.21 8.18
CA ASN A 16 -11.59 -5.78 9.28
C ASN A 16 -11.18 -4.38 9.81
N GLY A 17 -11.87 -3.87 10.84
CA GLY A 17 -11.56 -2.58 11.45
C GLY A 17 -10.18 -2.48 12.12
N GLU A 18 -9.49 -3.60 12.31
CA GLU A 18 -8.11 -3.68 12.81
C GLU A 18 -7.09 -3.78 11.65
N MET A 19 -7.53 -3.57 10.41
CA MET A 19 -6.73 -3.74 9.18
C MET A 19 -6.17 -5.16 9.00
N GLN A 20 -6.78 -6.17 9.62
CA GLN A 20 -6.42 -7.55 9.40
C GLN A 20 -7.20 -8.12 8.23
N ASP A 21 -6.50 -8.81 7.32
CA ASP A 21 -7.12 -9.53 6.22
C ASP A 21 -7.94 -10.71 6.72
N VAL A 22 -9.24 -10.70 6.40
CA VAL A 22 -10.22 -11.69 6.86
C VAL A 22 -10.85 -12.47 5.70
N GLY A 23 -10.66 -12.03 4.46
CA GLY A 23 -11.19 -12.73 3.30
C GLY A 23 -10.82 -12.11 1.96
N VAL A 24 -11.41 -12.66 0.90
CA VAL A 24 -11.29 -12.16 -0.48
C VAL A 24 -12.67 -12.12 -1.11
N GLY A 25 -12.96 -11.05 -1.85
CA GLY A 25 -14.22 -10.86 -2.57
C GLY A 25 -14.03 -10.35 -3.99
N LEU A 26 -15.07 -10.49 -4.80
CA LEU A 26 -15.16 -9.90 -6.14
C LEU A 26 -16.22 -8.80 -6.11
N TYR A 27 -15.83 -7.60 -6.54
CA TYR A 27 -16.70 -6.43 -6.59
C TYR A 27 -16.64 -5.82 -7.99
N PRO A 28 -17.35 -6.39 -8.98
CA PRO A 28 -17.14 -6.07 -10.39
C PRO A 28 -17.24 -4.58 -10.76
N SER A 29 -18.11 -3.82 -10.10
CA SER A 29 -18.22 -2.38 -10.31
C SER A 29 -16.99 -1.62 -9.80
N MET A 30 -16.36 -2.09 -8.73
CA MET A 30 -15.16 -1.48 -8.16
C MET A 30 -13.90 -1.89 -8.88
N SER A 31 -13.93 -3.02 -9.60
CA SER A 31 -12.86 -3.45 -10.51
C SER A 31 -12.64 -2.53 -11.71
N LEU A 32 -13.50 -1.52 -11.92
CA LEU A 32 -13.30 -0.47 -12.93
C LEU A 32 -12.29 0.60 -12.51
N LEU A 33 -12.02 0.73 -11.21
CA LEU A 33 -11.12 1.76 -10.67
C LEU A 33 -9.68 1.37 -10.94
N ASN A 34 -8.94 2.21 -11.68
CA ASN A 34 -7.52 1.97 -11.96
C ASN A 34 -6.63 2.26 -10.75
N HIS A 35 -5.39 1.78 -10.86
CA HIS A 35 -4.37 2.01 -9.85
C HIS A 35 -3.72 3.40 -9.95
N SER A 36 -3.50 4.04 -8.80
CA SER A 36 -2.47 5.07 -8.65
C SER A 36 -1.72 4.83 -7.33
N CYS A 37 -0.40 5.06 -7.29
CA CYS A 37 0.35 5.06 -6.04
C CYS A 37 -0.01 6.27 -5.16
N ASP A 38 -0.57 7.33 -5.77
CA ASP A 38 -1.14 8.52 -5.11
C ASP A 38 -2.63 8.63 -5.49
N PRO A 39 -3.51 7.79 -4.90
CA PRO A 39 -4.90 7.68 -5.32
C PRO A 39 -5.76 8.85 -4.83
N ASN A 40 -6.88 9.09 -5.50
CA ASN A 40 -7.89 10.05 -5.04
C ASN A 40 -9.06 9.42 -4.29
N CYS A 41 -9.15 8.10 -4.30
CA CYS A 41 -10.13 7.33 -3.54
C CYS A 41 -9.46 6.26 -2.67
N VAL A 42 -10.17 5.86 -1.62
CA VAL A 42 -9.83 4.74 -0.74
C VAL A 42 -11.01 3.79 -0.64
N ILE A 43 -10.70 2.49 -0.53
CA ILE A 43 -11.67 1.44 -0.27
C ILE A 43 -11.59 1.05 1.20
N VAL A 44 -12.74 1.02 1.87
CA VAL A 44 -12.90 0.56 3.25
C VAL A 44 -13.96 -0.53 3.28
N PHE A 45 -13.82 -1.49 4.20
CA PHE A 45 -14.77 -2.57 4.37
C PHE A 45 -15.53 -2.47 5.69
N GLU A 46 -16.86 -2.55 5.60
CA GLU A 46 -17.74 -2.80 6.75
C GLU A 46 -18.29 -4.22 6.65
N GLY A 47 -17.61 -5.16 7.30
CA GLY A 47 -17.83 -6.59 7.06
C GLY A 47 -17.45 -6.97 5.64
N TYR A 48 -18.43 -7.34 4.80
CA TYR A 48 -18.24 -7.60 3.37
C TYR A 48 -18.67 -6.45 2.47
N GLN A 49 -19.20 -5.35 3.04
CA GLN A 49 -19.63 -4.20 2.26
C GLN A 49 -18.42 -3.34 1.91
N LEU A 50 -18.24 -3.07 0.62
CA LEU A 50 -17.17 -2.23 0.10
C LEU A 50 -17.66 -0.79 -0.01
N LEU A 51 -17.00 0.12 0.71
CA LEU A 51 -17.24 1.55 0.68
C LEU A 51 -16.11 2.25 -0.05
N LEU A 52 -16.45 3.08 -1.04
CA LEU A 52 -15.50 3.92 -1.77
C LEU A 52 -15.63 5.37 -1.30
N HIS A 53 -14.55 5.94 -0.79
CA HIS A 53 -14.51 7.31 -0.32
C HIS A 53 -13.43 8.11 -1.05
N SER A 54 -13.74 9.36 -1.42
CA SER A 54 -12.73 10.31 -1.87
C SER A 54 -11.83 10.72 -0.71
N VAL A 55 -10.51 10.77 -0.93
CA VAL A 55 -9.53 11.25 0.06
C VAL A 55 -9.01 12.67 -0.24
N ARG A 56 -9.41 13.23 -1.39
CA ARG A 56 -9.17 14.61 -1.78
C ARG A 56 -10.30 15.11 -2.67
N GLU A 57 -10.29 16.41 -2.98
CA GLU A 57 -11.19 16.98 -3.98
C GLU A 57 -10.93 16.35 -5.36
N ILE A 58 -12.01 16.09 -6.10
CA ILE A 58 -11.98 15.42 -7.41
C ILE A 58 -12.72 16.32 -8.40
N GLN A 59 -12.04 16.68 -9.49
CA GLN A 59 -12.61 17.54 -10.52
C GLN A 59 -13.53 16.76 -11.47
N ILE A 60 -14.46 17.45 -12.11
CA ILE A 60 -15.34 16.83 -13.11
C ILE A 60 -14.48 16.27 -14.26
N GLY A 61 -14.66 14.99 -14.56
CA GLY A 61 -13.91 14.28 -15.61
C GLY A 61 -12.56 13.75 -15.15
N GLU A 62 -12.17 13.97 -13.89
CA GLU A 62 -10.99 13.33 -13.31
C GLU A 62 -11.25 11.84 -13.06
N GLU A 63 -10.27 11.00 -13.37
CA GLU A 63 -10.35 9.56 -13.18
C GLU A 63 -10.32 9.20 -11.69
N LEU A 64 -11.19 8.29 -11.27
CA LEU A 64 -11.18 7.74 -9.92
C LEU A 64 -10.15 6.60 -9.83
N THR A 65 -9.21 6.73 -8.91
CA THR A 65 -8.11 5.76 -8.73
C THR A 65 -8.00 5.32 -7.27
N VAL A 66 -7.57 4.08 -7.07
CA VAL A 66 -7.30 3.49 -5.75
C VAL A 66 -5.90 2.88 -5.73
N SER A 67 -5.33 2.62 -4.55
CA SER A 67 -4.10 1.83 -4.48
C SER A 67 -4.44 0.34 -4.46
N TYR A 68 -3.80 -0.45 -5.33
CA TYR A 68 -3.93 -1.91 -5.33
C TYR A 68 -2.94 -2.59 -4.39
N ILE A 69 -1.92 -1.83 -3.99
CA ILE A 69 -0.74 -2.32 -3.26
C ILE A 69 -0.39 -1.35 -2.14
N GLU A 70 0.55 -1.74 -1.29
CA GLU A 70 1.04 -0.86 -0.24
C GLU A 70 1.90 0.28 -0.84
N SER A 71 1.39 1.53 -0.76
CA SER A 71 2.07 2.70 -1.31
C SER A 71 3.37 3.08 -0.58
N LEU A 72 3.57 2.57 0.64
CA LEU A 72 4.76 2.84 1.46
C LEU A 72 6.00 2.07 0.99
N MET A 73 5.86 1.10 0.09
CA MET A 73 7.01 0.41 -0.49
C MET A 73 7.81 1.31 -1.46
N PRO A 74 9.12 1.08 -1.65
CA PRO A 74 9.93 1.72 -2.68
C PRO A 74 9.42 1.45 -4.09
N THR A 75 9.71 2.33 -5.05
CA THR A 75 9.17 2.25 -6.42
C THR A 75 9.48 0.94 -7.11
N SER A 76 10.69 0.39 -6.93
CA SER A 76 11.09 -0.89 -7.51
C SER A 76 10.18 -2.05 -7.08
N GLU A 77 9.83 -2.14 -5.80
CA GLU A 77 8.97 -3.22 -5.29
C GLU A 77 7.50 -3.00 -5.70
N ARG A 78 7.04 -1.74 -5.73
CA ARG A 78 5.72 -1.41 -6.27
C ARG A 78 5.56 -1.86 -7.72
N GLN A 79 6.51 -1.51 -8.60
CA GLN A 79 6.49 -1.90 -10.02
C GLN A 79 6.50 -3.42 -10.19
N LYS A 80 7.34 -4.11 -9.42
CA LYS A 80 7.44 -5.57 -9.46
C LYS A 80 6.13 -6.25 -9.04
N GLN A 81 5.47 -5.75 -8.00
CA GLN A 81 4.19 -6.30 -7.54
C GLN A 81 3.08 -6.05 -8.58
N LEU A 82 3.00 -4.82 -9.11
CA LEU A 82 2.02 -4.47 -10.14
C LEU A 82 2.21 -5.30 -11.42
N MET A 83 3.44 -5.45 -11.89
CA MET A 83 3.73 -6.27 -13.06
C MET A 83 3.37 -7.75 -12.82
N ARG A 84 3.70 -8.28 -11.64
CA ARG A 84 3.45 -9.69 -11.31
C ARG A 84 1.96 -10.03 -11.19
N GLN A 85 1.16 -9.13 -10.62
CA GLN A 85 -0.25 -9.41 -10.30
C GLN A 85 -1.22 -8.84 -11.33
N TYR A 86 -0.92 -7.66 -11.88
CA TYR A 86 -1.84 -6.90 -12.73
C TYR A 86 -1.28 -6.68 -14.16
N CYS A 87 -0.05 -7.11 -14.43
CA CYS A 87 0.56 -7.10 -15.76
C CYS A 87 0.68 -5.69 -16.39
N PHE A 88 0.98 -4.67 -15.59
CA PHE A 88 1.25 -3.31 -16.09
C PHE A 88 2.38 -2.62 -15.31
N GLU A 89 2.96 -1.57 -15.92
CA GLU A 89 3.91 -0.66 -15.28
C GLU A 89 3.19 0.64 -14.90
N CYS A 90 3.37 1.11 -13.67
CA CYS A 90 2.74 2.35 -13.21
C CYS A 90 3.56 3.57 -13.59
N ASP A 91 2.95 4.56 -14.23
CA ASP A 91 3.59 5.80 -14.68
C ASP A 91 3.17 7.03 -13.86
N CYS A 92 2.54 6.84 -12.70
CA CYS A 92 2.12 7.96 -11.85
C CYS A 92 3.31 8.81 -11.36
N LEU A 93 3.04 10.02 -10.89
CA LEU A 93 4.08 10.97 -10.45
C LEU A 93 5.01 10.40 -9.37
N LEU A 94 4.50 9.59 -8.44
CA LEU A 94 5.31 8.92 -7.42
C LEU A 94 6.24 7.84 -7.98
N CYS A 95 5.91 7.24 -9.12
CA CYS A 95 6.79 6.28 -9.79
C CYS A 95 7.82 6.97 -10.69
N GLN A 96 7.47 8.14 -11.23
CA GLN A 96 8.40 8.99 -11.98
C GLN A 96 9.42 9.68 -11.05
N ASN A 97 9.00 10.07 -9.84
CA ASN A 97 9.86 10.69 -8.84
C ASN A 97 10.20 9.74 -7.68
N GLN A 98 11.42 9.21 -7.69
CA GLN A 98 11.93 8.24 -6.72
C GLN A 98 12.60 8.87 -5.49
N GLU A 99 12.49 10.20 -5.29
CA GLU A 99 13.14 10.91 -4.16
C GLU A 99 12.85 10.28 -2.80
N LYS A 100 11.62 9.81 -2.58
CA LYS A 100 11.19 9.21 -1.31
C LYS A 100 11.56 7.74 -1.15
N ASP A 101 12.14 7.09 -2.17
CA ASP A 101 12.48 5.67 -2.08
C ASP A 101 13.59 5.41 -1.06
N ALA A 102 14.54 6.34 -0.93
CA ALA A 102 15.60 6.24 0.07
C ALA A 102 15.03 6.23 1.51
N GLU A 103 14.05 7.09 1.78
CA GLU A 103 13.37 7.15 3.08
C GLU A 103 12.59 5.86 3.36
N LYS A 104 11.88 5.34 2.34
CA LYS A 104 11.12 4.08 2.44
C LYS A 104 12.01 2.85 2.67
N LEU A 105 13.23 2.86 2.11
CA LEU A 105 14.22 1.79 2.30
C LEU A 105 14.94 1.88 3.64
N ALA A 106 15.13 3.08 4.17
CA ALA A 106 15.81 3.30 5.45
C ALA A 106 15.03 2.69 6.64
N GLY A 107 13.72 2.45 6.48
CA GLY A 107 12.87 2.03 7.58
C GLY A 107 12.98 2.99 8.77
N GLU A 108 12.68 2.50 9.97
CA GLU A 108 12.96 3.23 11.21
C GLU A 108 14.43 3.06 11.66
N GLU A 109 15.43 3.02 10.76
CA GLU A 109 16.83 2.74 11.18
C GLU A 109 17.29 3.67 12.31
N HIS A 110 16.89 4.94 12.28
CA HIS A 110 17.16 5.89 13.35
C HIS A 110 16.46 5.51 14.67
N ALA A 111 15.18 5.14 14.64
CA ALA A 111 14.43 4.76 15.84
C ALA A 111 14.89 3.41 16.41
N TRP A 112 15.21 2.43 15.56
CA TRP A 112 15.80 1.15 16.00
C TRP A 112 17.23 1.32 16.55
N LYS A 113 18.03 2.24 16.01
CA LYS A 113 19.34 2.60 16.59
C LYS A 113 19.17 3.18 17.98
N GLU A 114 18.31 4.19 18.15
CA GLU A 114 18.07 4.81 19.45
C GLU A 114 17.56 3.80 20.49
N VAL A 115 16.58 2.95 20.11
CA VAL A 115 16.06 1.90 20.98
C VAL A 115 17.13 0.85 21.31
N LYS A 116 17.93 0.42 20.32
CA LYS A 116 19.01 -0.55 20.53
C LYS A 116 20.12 0.01 21.43
N ASP A 117 20.50 1.27 21.24
CA ASP A 117 21.51 1.93 22.04
C ASP A 117 21.03 2.13 23.48
N ALA A 118 19.78 2.56 23.67
CA ALA A 118 19.14 2.64 25.00
C ALA A 118 19.05 1.27 25.68
N VAL A 119 18.66 0.21 24.96
CA VAL A 119 18.60 -1.16 25.49
C VAL A 119 19.99 -1.67 25.87
N ASN A 120 21.03 -1.33 25.09
CA ASN A 120 22.41 -1.70 25.41
C ASN A 120 22.93 -0.98 26.66
N GLU A 121 22.59 0.30 26.85
CA GLU A 121 22.95 1.04 28.08
C GLU A 121 22.27 0.48 29.32
N VAL A 122 21.04 -0.05 29.20
CA VAL A 122 20.33 -0.72 30.29
C VAL A 122 20.92 -2.11 30.58
N ARG A 123 21.33 -2.85 29.55
CA ARG A 123 21.82 -4.24 29.68
C ARG A 123 23.28 -4.32 30.13
N TYR A 124 24.08 -3.33 29.79
CA TYR A 124 25.45 -3.15 30.26
C TYR A 124 25.61 -1.75 30.85
N PRO A 125 25.10 -1.53 32.08
CA PRO A 125 25.26 -0.24 32.73
C PRO A 125 26.75 0.02 32.86
N LYS A 126 27.23 1.11 32.26
CA LYS A 126 28.61 1.57 32.43
C LYS A 126 28.82 1.78 33.92
N SER A 127 29.67 0.94 34.53
CA SER A 127 30.11 1.11 35.90
C SER A 127 30.71 2.51 36.02
N LYS A 128 30.07 3.39 36.78
CA LYS A 128 30.68 4.65 37.20
C LYS A 128 31.70 4.31 38.28
N GLU A 129 32.97 4.41 37.87
CA GLU A 129 34.22 4.42 38.67
C GLU A 129 34.51 3.23 39.58
#